data_AF-A0A3N4W910-F1
#
_entry.id   AF-A0A3N4W910-F1
#
_cell.length_a   1.000
_cell.length_b   1.000
_cell.length_c   1.000
_cell.angle_alpha   90.00
_cell.angle_beta   90.00
_cell.angle_gamma   90.00
#
_symmetry.space_group_name_H-M   'P 1'
#
loop_
_entity.id
_entity.type
_entity.pdbx_description
1 polymer ?
#
loop_
_entity_poly.entity_id
_entity_poly.type
_entity_poly.pdbx_seq_one_letter_code
_entity_poly.pdbx_strand_id
1 'polypeptide(L)' 'MIKKIHVIPLNDYRDHIESEQCWCKPIEIDGVVVHNAMDQREAYETGKLKYH' A
#
# COMPACT_ATOMS: atom_id res chain seq x y z
N MET A 1 1.50 17.86 -16.02
CA MET A 1 1.96 16.73 -15.18
C MET A 1 0.73 15.93 -14.81
N ILE A 2 0.65 14.66 -15.20
CA ILE A 2 -0.48 13.80 -14.81
C ILE A 2 -0.23 13.38 -13.36
N LYS A 3 -1.13 13.76 -12.45
CA LYS A 3 -1.07 13.31 -11.05
C LYS A 3 -1.37 11.79 -11.05
N LYS A 4 -0.43 10.97 -10.56
CA LYS A 4 -0.65 9.53 -10.40
C LYS A 4 -1.71 9.30 -9.32
N ILE A 5 -2.50 8.23 -9.48
CA ILE A 5 -3.49 7.82 -8.48
C ILE A 5 -2.76 7.03 -7.39
N HIS A 6 -2.98 7.40 -6.13
CA HIS A 6 -2.44 6.68 -4.97
C HIS A 6 -3.58 5.97 -4.23
N VAL A 7 -3.43 4.67 -4.00
CA VAL A 7 -4.35 3.89 -3.16
C VAL A 7 -3.68 3.68 -1.81
N ILE A 8 -4.24 4.30 -0.78
CA ILE A 8 -3.69 4.31 0.59
C ILE A 8 -4.57 3.44 1.51
N PRO A 9 -4.00 2.56 2.34
CA PRO A 9 -4.76 1.75 3.28
C PRO A 9 -5.45 2.64 4.33
N LEU A 10 -6.73 2.37 4.56
CA LEU A 10 -7.51 3.04 5.60
C LEU A 10 -7.22 2.42 6.97
N ASN A 11 -7.30 3.26 8.02
CA ASN A 11 -7.09 2.85 9.42
C ASN A 11 -5.76 2.12 9.65
N ASP A 12 -4.71 2.55 8.97
CA ASP A 12 -3.39 1.98 9.18
C ASP A 12 -2.79 2.45 10.52
N TYR A 13 -1.87 1.67 11.07
CA TYR A 13 -1.19 1.99 12.33
C TYR A 13 -0.20 3.15 12.20
N ARG A 14 0.08 3.59 10.98
CA ARG A 14 1.01 4.67 10.68
C ARG A 14 0.55 5.43 9.43
N ASP A 15 0.61 6.76 9.52
CA ASP A 15 0.21 7.65 8.44
C ASP A 15 1.07 7.49 7.17
N HIS A 16 0.42 7.64 6.02
CA HIS A 16 1.06 7.60 4.70
C HIS A 16 1.20 9.00 4.12
N ILE A 17 2.19 9.14 3.24
CA ILE A 17 2.32 10.31 2.36
C ILE A 17 1.95 9.91 0.93
N GLU A 18 1.27 10.77 0.17
CA GLU A 18 0.98 10.57 -1.26
C GLU A 18 2.26 10.69 -2.11
N SER A 19 3.19 9.75 -1.94
CA SER A 19 4.48 9.72 -2.63
C SER A 19 5.00 8.29 -2.76
N GLU A 20 5.72 8.02 -3.84
CA GLU A 20 6.46 6.77 -4.05
C GLU A 20 7.60 6.58 -3.01
N GLN A 21 7.97 7.64 -2.29
CA GLN A 21 8.95 7.62 -1.21
C GLN A 21 8.33 7.34 0.17
N CYS A 22 7.06 6.93 0.24
CA CYS A 22 6.41 6.57 1.50
C CYS A 22 7.18 5.43 2.20
N TRP A 23 7.19 5.45 3.54
CA TRP A 23 7.89 4.46 4.36
C TRP A 23 7.41 3.02 4.11
N CYS A 24 6.18 2.85 3.63
CA CYS A 24 5.57 1.54 3.34
C CYS A 24 6.07 0.89 2.05
N LYS A 25 6.95 1.57 1.30
CA LYS A 25 7.53 1.13 0.02
C LYS A 25 6.42 0.73 -0.98
N PRO A 26 5.62 1.72 -1.43
CA PRO A 26 4.53 1.45 -2.36
C PRO A 26 5.06 0.91 -3.69
N ILE A 27 4.18 0.23 -4.44
CA ILE A 27 4.48 -0.31 -5.76
C ILE A 27 3.58 0.33 -6.81
N GLU A 28 4.12 0.57 -8.01
CA GLU A 28 3.33 1.04 -9.14
C GLU A 28 2.85 -0.14 -9.98
N ILE A 29 1.54 -0.18 -10.23
CA ILE A 29 0.87 -1.18 -11.07
C ILE A 29 -0.03 -0.42 -12.03
N ASP A 30 0.24 -0.53 -13.34
CA ASP A 30 -0.57 0.07 -14.41
C ASP A 30 -0.88 1.57 -14.22
N GLY A 31 0.10 2.33 -13.72
CA GLY A 31 -0.03 3.78 -13.47
C GLY A 31 -0.73 4.16 -12.15
N VAL A 32 -1.03 3.18 -11.30
CA VAL A 32 -1.57 3.35 -9.95
C VAL A 32 -0.51 3.00 -8.92
N VAL A 33 -0.29 3.87 -7.95
CA VAL A 33 0.66 3.64 -6.84
C VAL A 33 -0.10 3.05 -5.66
N VAL A 34 0.16 1.79 -5.35
CA VAL A 34 -0.49 1.03 -4.28
C VAL A 34 0.41 1.01 -3.05
N HIS A 35 -0.09 1.53 -1.93
CA HIS A 35 0.60 1.51 -0.64
C HIS A 35 0.30 0.24 0.13
N ASN A 36 1.27 -0.24 0.93
CA ASN A 36 1.11 -1.40 1.80
C ASN A 36 0.78 -0.97 3.22
N ALA A 37 -0.05 -1.73 3.94
CA ALA A 37 -0.32 -1.49 5.35
C ALA A 37 0.88 -1.86 6.24
N MET A 38 0.97 -1.22 7.42
CA MET A 38 2.04 -1.49 8.38
C MET A 38 2.04 -2.94 8.87
N ASP A 39 0.87 -3.52 9.05
CA ASP A 39 0.67 -4.89 9.53
C ASP A 39 0.77 -5.95 8.43
N GLN A 40 1.01 -5.54 7.18
CA GLN A 40 1.09 -6.41 6.01
C GLN A 40 -0.18 -7.27 5.84
N ARG A 41 -1.36 -6.72 6.18
CA ARG A 41 -2.66 -7.43 6.05
C ARG A 41 -2.89 -7.98 4.65
N GLU A 42 -2.34 -7.34 3.62
CA GLU A 42 -2.41 -7.74 2.21
C GLU A 42 -1.81 -9.13 1.97
N ALA A 43 -0.84 -9.55 2.79
CA ALA A 43 -0.26 -10.89 2.69
C ALA A 43 -1.28 -11.99 3.00
N TYR A 44 -2.26 -11.71 3.86
CA TYR A 44 -3.37 -12.64 4.14
C TYR A 44 -4.42 -12.58 3.03
N GLU A 45 -4.75 -11.38 2.56
CA GLU A 45 -5.75 -11.16 1.50
C GLU A 45 -5.34 -11.80 0.17
N THR A 46 -4.05 -11.77 -0.15
CA THR A 46 -3.48 -12.42 -1.34
C THR A 46 -3.24 -13.92 -1.18
N GLY A 47 -3.46 -14.48 0.02
CA GLY A 47 -3.20 -15.88 0.33
C GLY A 47 -1.71 -16.24 0.44
N LYS A 48 -0.81 -15.25 0.48
CA LYS A 48 0.62 -15.45 0.75
C LYS A 48 0.86 -15.99 2.15
N LEU A 49 0.04 -15.59 3.11
CA LEU A 49 -0.02 -16.13 4.47
C LEU A 49 -1.39 -16.75 4.74
N LYS A 50 -1.45 -17.73 5.65
CA LYS A 50 -2.69 -18.32 6.15
C LYS A 50 -2.99 -17.78 7.54
N TYR A 51 -4.28 -17.61 7.85
CA TYR A 51 -4.72 -17.42 9.23
C TYR A 51 -4.34 -18.67 10.04
N HIS A 52 -3.67 -18.45 11.17
CA HIS A 52 -3.20 -19.50 12.09
C HIS A 52 -4.29 -19.88 13.09
#